data_AF-A0A0E4H0Z3-F1
#
_entry.id   AF-A0A0E4H0Z3-F1
#
_cell.length_a   1.000
_cell.length_b   1.000
_cell.length_c   1.000
_cell.angle_alpha   90.00
_cell.angle_beta   90.00
_cell.angle_gamma   90.00
#
_symmetry.space_group_name_H-M   'P 1'
#
loop_
_entity.id
_entity.type
_entity.pdbx_description
1 polymer ?
#
loop_
_entity_poly.entity_id
_entity_poly.type
_entity_poly.pdbx_seq_one_letter_code
_entity_poly.pdbx_strand_id
1 'polypeptide(L)'
;MAVPGWKLNFAAGFVPLAAGMTTLLTTWLGVARANSPWWTGLGSLDFSYAGLSRAGLDAPAWTQLSGSVGGVNIVAGAAAVIVVARFGLRGGQRWAWWFLAFCFVWVGLHDAVMATRFFRATGQPLMVLPYSYCVLMLAGLLRSRRAVFAATNSTAGPELTARSPM
;
A
#
# COMPACT_ATOMS: atom_id res chain seq x y z
N MET A 1 12.66 -23.85 -3.54
CA MET A 1 12.90 -23.19 -2.23
C MET A 1 12.20 -21.83 -2.24
N ALA A 2 11.53 -21.40 -1.16
CA ALA A 2 10.76 -20.14 -1.18
C ALA A 2 11.69 -18.91 -1.16
N VAL A 3 11.34 -17.85 -1.92
CA VAL A 3 12.16 -16.64 -2.07
C VAL A 3 12.34 -15.89 -0.74
N PRO A 4 13.54 -15.68 -0.21
CA PRO A 4 13.75 -14.92 1.02
C PRO A 4 13.12 -13.52 0.96
N GLY A 5 12.56 -13.04 2.07
CA GLY A 5 11.91 -11.72 2.13
C GLY A 5 10.44 -11.69 1.73
N TRP A 6 9.89 -12.72 1.06
CA TRP A 6 8.48 -12.73 0.62
C TRP A 6 7.48 -12.49 1.77
N LYS A 7 7.78 -13.02 2.96
CA LYS A 7 6.95 -12.84 4.16
C LYS A 7 6.87 -11.37 4.62
N LEU A 8 7.91 -10.58 4.38
CA LEU A 8 7.92 -9.16 4.72
C LEU A 8 7.03 -8.36 3.76
N ASN A 9 7.10 -8.62 2.46
CA ASN A 9 6.18 -8.00 1.49
C ASN A 9 4.73 -8.43 1.73
N PHE A 10 4.52 -9.70 2.11
CA PHE A 10 3.20 -10.20 2.51
C PHE A 10 2.68 -9.46 3.76
N ALA A 11 3.50 -9.36 4.81
CA ALA A 11 3.16 -8.62 6.02
C ALA A 11 2.93 -7.12 5.73
N ALA A 12 3.72 -6.52 4.83
CA ALA A 12 3.56 -5.13 4.42
C ALA A 12 2.14 -4.87 3.92
N GLY A 13 1.55 -5.78 3.14
CA GLY A 13 0.19 -5.63 2.61
C GLY A 13 -0.91 -5.49 3.67
N PHE A 14 -0.71 -5.98 4.90
CA PHE A 14 -1.69 -5.79 5.98
C PHE A 14 -1.73 -4.36 6.52
N VAL A 15 -0.67 -3.59 6.32
CA VAL A 15 -0.59 -2.19 6.77
C VAL A 15 -1.57 -1.28 6.00
N PRO A 16 -1.54 -1.20 4.65
CA PRO A 16 -2.55 -0.47 3.91
C PRO A 16 -3.93 -1.12 4.04
N LEU A 17 -4.04 -2.44 4.29
CA LEU A 17 -5.34 -3.06 4.58
C LEU A 17 -5.99 -2.43 5.82
N ALA A 18 -5.23 -2.33 6.92
CA ALA A 18 -5.69 -1.69 8.14
C ALA A 18 -5.97 -0.19 7.92
N ALA A 19 -5.11 0.52 7.18
CA ALA A 19 -5.31 1.93 6.85
C ALA A 19 -6.61 2.16 6.07
N GLY A 20 -6.83 1.40 4.98
CA GLY A 20 -8.02 1.50 4.14
C GLY A 20 -9.30 1.19 4.91
N MET A 21 -9.29 0.14 5.74
CA MET A 21 -10.43 -0.19 6.62
C MET A 21 -10.68 0.94 7.63
N THR A 22 -9.64 1.52 8.22
CA THR A 22 -9.77 2.65 9.14
C THR A 22 -10.35 3.87 8.44
N THR A 23 -9.91 4.18 7.22
CA THR A 23 -10.46 5.28 6.41
C THR A 23 -11.94 5.07 6.11
N LEU A 24 -12.36 3.85 5.74
CA LEU A 24 -13.78 3.53 5.53
C LEU A 24 -14.60 3.73 6.80
N LEU A 25 -14.17 3.11 7.90
CA LEU A 25 -14.88 3.16 9.16
C LEU A 25 -14.98 4.59 9.71
N THR A 26 -13.88 5.34 9.69
CA THR A 26 -13.88 6.74 10.17
C THR A 26 -14.74 7.64 9.30
N THR A 27 -14.79 7.41 7.98
CA THR A 27 -15.70 8.13 7.08
C THR A 27 -17.16 7.83 7.40
N TRP A 28 -17.54 6.55 7.51
CA TRP A 28 -18.92 6.17 7.83
C TRP A 28 -19.34 6.63 9.23
N LEU A 29 -18.44 6.55 10.22
CA LEU A 29 -18.68 7.08 11.55
C LEU A 29 -18.82 8.60 11.55
N GLY A 30 -18.02 9.31 10.76
CA GLY A 30 -18.13 10.77 10.60
C GLY A 30 -19.49 11.18 10.06
N VAL A 31 -20.02 10.46 9.07
CA VAL A 31 -21.37 10.66 8.52
C VAL A 31 -22.44 10.30 9.56
N ALA A 32 -22.35 9.12 10.17
CA ALA A 32 -23.33 8.65 11.16
C ALA A 32 -23.38 9.53 12.42
N ARG A 33 -22.26 10.15 12.78
CA ARG A 33 -22.12 11.04 13.93
C ARG A 33 -21.83 12.47 13.47
N ALA A 34 -22.66 13.00 12.58
CA ALA A 34 -22.38 14.23 11.84
C ALA A 34 -22.00 15.46 12.68
N ASN A 35 -22.49 15.56 13.92
CA ASN A 35 -22.21 16.68 14.82
C ASN A 35 -21.00 16.44 15.77
N SER A 36 -20.45 15.23 15.82
CA SER A 36 -19.28 14.92 16.65
C SER A 36 -17.97 15.33 15.94
N PRO A 37 -16.91 15.67 16.69
CA PRO A 37 -15.57 15.83 16.13
C PRO A 37 -15.16 14.60 15.31
N TRP A 38 -14.48 14.82 14.19
CA TRP A 38 -14.13 13.76 13.25
C TRP A 38 -13.05 12.85 13.83
N TRP A 39 -13.43 11.64 14.22
CA TRP A 39 -12.51 10.66 14.76
C TRP A 39 -11.66 10.00 13.67
N THR A 40 -10.35 9.84 13.93
CA THR A 40 -9.38 9.29 12.97
C THR A 40 -8.82 7.93 13.38
N GLY A 41 -9.31 7.34 14.47
CA GLY A 41 -8.71 6.14 15.06
C GLY A 41 -7.74 6.46 16.20
N LEU A 42 -6.87 7.45 15.99
CA LEU A 42 -5.79 7.83 16.93
C LEU A 42 -6.08 9.12 17.70
N GLY A 43 -7.14 9.83 17.31
CA GLY A 43 -7.57 11.08 17.92
C GLY A 43 -8.81 11.61 17.21
N SER A 44 -9.11 12.89 17.43
CA SER A 44 -10.18 13.58 16.72
C SER A 44 -9.65 14.87 16.10
N LEU A 45 -10.17 15.20 14.93
CA LEU A 45 -9.98 16.50 14.30
C LEU A 45 -10.96 17.51 14.91
N ASP A 46 -10.66 18.78 14.75
CA ASP A 46 -11.39 19.92 15.29
C ASP A 46 -12.63 20.32 14.48
N PHE A 47 -12.99 19.52 13.47
CA PHE A 47 -14.22 19.71 12.68
C PHE A 47 -15.12 18.47 12.74
N SER A 48 -16.39 18.66 12.36
CA SER A 48 -17.40 17.61 12.23
C SER A 48 -17.91 17.51 10.79
N TYR A 49 -18.53 16.40 10.43
CA TYR A 49 -19.09 16.22 9.08
C TYR A 49 -20.15 17.28 8.75
N ALA A 50 -21.04 17.63 9.68
CA ALA A 50 -22.02 18.71 9.49
C ALA A 50 -21.35 20.08 9.27
N GLY A 51 -20.17 20.29 9.86
CA GLY A 51 -19.37 21.50 9.71
C GLY A 51 -18.73 21.67 8.32
N LEU A 52 -18.65 20.60 7.50
CA LEU A 52 -18.07 20.66 6.15
C LEU A 52 -18.82 21.60 5.21
N SER A 53 -20.12 21.81 5.44
CA SER A 53 -20.95 22.74 4.65
C SER A 53 -20.40 24.17 4.61
N ARG A 54 -19.60 24.59 5.61
CA ARG A 54 -18.91 25.89 5.62
C ARG A 54 -17.85 26.03 4.52
N ALA A 55 -17.33 24.90 4.02
CA ALA A 55 -16.42 24.86 2.88
C ALA A 55 -17.16 24.78 1.52
N GLY A 56 -18.49 24.64 1.54
CA GLY A 56 -19.35 24.52 0.36
C GLY A 56 -20.47 23.51 0.56
N LEU A 57 -21.61 23.71 -0.09
CA LEU A 57 -22.78 22.83 0.03
C LEU A 57 -22.49 21.39 -0.41
N ASP A 58 -21.59 21.21 -1.38
CA ASP A 58 -21.22 19.90 -1.92
C ASP A 58 -20.07 19.22 -1.16
N ALA A 59 -19.40 19.93 -0.25
CA ALA A 59 -18.24 19.40 0.48
C ALA A 59 -18.55 18.13 1.29
N PRO A 60 -19.68 18.01 2.03
CA PRO A 60 -20.01 16.79 2.75
C PRO A 60 -20.15 15.57 1.81
N ALA A 61 -20.86 15.74 0.68
CA ALA A 61 -21.08 14.67 -0.28
C ALA A 61 -19.75 14.25 -0.95
N TRP A 62 -18.93 15.22 -1.34
CA TRP A 62 -17.60 14.97 -1.89
C TRP A 62 -16.70 14.21 -0.90
N THR A 63 -16.61 14.67 0.35
CA THR A 63 -15.78 14.01 1.38
C THR A 63 -16.25 12.57 1.65
N GLN A 64 -17.56 12.34 1.73
CA GLN A 64 -18.10 10.98 1.90
C GLN A 64 -17.73 10.07 0.73
N LEU A 65 -17.90 10.56 -0.51
CA LEU A 65 -17.57 9.80 -1.71
C LEU A 65 -16.06 9.49 -1.75
N SER A 66 -15.21 10.50 -1.59
CA SER A 66 -13.76 10.34 -1.61
C SER A 66 -13.27 9.42 -0.50
N GLY A 67 -13.80 9.53 0.72
CA GLY A 67 -13.46 8.65 1.83
C GLY A 67 -13.86 7.21 1.58
N SER A 68 -15.07 6.99 1.04
CA SER A 68 -15.57 5.64 0.72
C SER A 68 -14.81 5.00 -0.44
N VAL A 69 -14.68 5.70 -1.57
CA VAL A 69 -13.97 5.19 -2.76
C VAL A 69 -12.48 5.01 -2.44
N GLY A 70 -11.86 5.99 -1.78
CA GLY A 70 -10.46 5.93 -1.38
C GLY A 70 -10.19 4.75 -0.45
N GLY A 71 -11.02 4.55 0.58
CA GLY A 71 -10.87 3.44 1.51
C GLY A 71 -10.98 2.07 0.84
N VAL A 72 -11.98 1.85 -0.04
CA VAL A 72 -12.12 0.59 -0.78
C VAL A 72 -10.92 0.36 -1.72
N ASN A 73 -10.46 1.39 -2.42
CA ASN A 73 -9.31 1.28 -3.33
C ASN A 73 -8.02 0.93 -2.59
N ILE A 74 -7.81 1.49 -1.40
CA ILE A 74 -6.67 1.15 -0.54
C ILE A 74 -6.76 -0.34 -0.12
N VAL A 75 -7.94 -0.81 0.30
CA VAL A 75 -8.17 -2.23 0.66
C VAL A 75 -7.91 -3.16 -0.53
N ALA A 76 -8.39 -2.81 -1.72
CA ALA A 76 -8.16 -3.58 -2.93
C ALA A 76 -6.67 -3.64 -3.30
N GLY A 77 -5.96 -2.50 -3.23
CA GLY A 77 -4.51 -2.44 -3.44
C GLY A 77 -3.73 -3.27 -2.43
N ALA A 78 -4.15 -3.25 -1.17
CA ALA A 78 -3.58 -4.07 -0.11
C ALA A 78 -3.75 -5.57 -0.39
N ALA A 79 -4.96 -5.99 -0.79
CA ALA A 79 -5.23 -7.37 -1.19
C ALA A 79 -4.35 -7.80 -2.37
N ALA A 80 -4.16 -6.93 -3.37
CA ALA A 80 -3.25 -7.20 -4.49
C ALA A 80 -1.81 -7.42 -4.01
N VAL A 81 -1.29 -6.58 -3.12
CA VAL A 81 0.05 -6.76 -2.52
C VAL A 81 0.15 -8.11 -1.80
N ILE A 82 -0.83 -8.48 -0.98
CA ILE A 82 -0.87 -9.74 -0.23
C ILE A 82 -0.84 -10.94 -1.19
N VAL A 83 -1.72 -10.95 -2.19
CA VAL A 83 -1.84 -12.03 -3.18
C VAL A 83 -0.57 -12.15 -4.01
N VAL A 84 -0.05 -11.04 -4.54
CA VAL A 84 1.17 -11.02 -5.36
C VAL A 84 2.38 -11.47 -4.54
N ALA A 85 2.50 -11.05 -3.29
CA ALA A 85 3.58 -11.52 -2.41
C ALA A 85 3.46 -13.03 -2.14
N ARG A 86 2.25 -13.53 -1.88
CA ARG A 86 2.00 -14.92 -1.47
C ARG A 86 2.13 -15.93 -2.61
N PHE A 87 1.68 -15.58 -3.80
CA PHE A 87 1.60 -16.48 -4.96
C PHE A 87 2.65 -16.16 -6.03
N GLY A 88 2.92 -14.89 -6.30
CA GLY A 88 3.93 -14.47 -7.27
C GLY A 88 5.34 -14.49 -6.68
N LEU A 89 5.62 -13.59 -5.72
CA LEU A 89 6.97 -13.38 -5.20
C LEU A 89 7.52 -14.61 -4.49
N ARG A 90 6.70 -15.30 -3.65
CA ARG A 90 7.11 -16.55 -2.99
C ARG A 90 7.60 -17.60 -3.99
N GLY A 91 7.02 -17.64 -5.19
CA GLY A 91 7.35 -18.54 -6.28
C GLY A 91 8.52 -18.11 -7.16
N GLY A 92 9.19 -16.98 -6.89
CA GLY A 92 10.31 -16.51 -7.71
C GLY A 92 9.92 -15.70 -8.94
N GLN A 93 8.65 -15.31 -9.07
CA GLN A 93 8.19 -14.60 -10.26
C GLN A 93 8.75 -13.18 -10.32
N ARG A 94 9.51 -12.87 -11.39
CA ARG A 94 10.16 -11.56 -11.57
C ARG A 94 9.18 -10.41 -11.72
N TRP A 95 8.07 -10.63 -12.41
CA TRP A 95 7.01 -9.62 -12.55
C TRP A 95 6.42 -9.23 -11.19
N ALA A 96 6.32 -10.17 -10.25
CA ALA A 96 5.77 -9.92 -8.92
C ALA A 96 6.67 -8.99 -8.11
N TRP A 97 8.00 -9.13 -8.25
CA TRP A 97 8.95 -8.22 -7.64
C TRP A 97 8.80 -6.79 -8.18
N TRP A 98 8.69 -6.64 -9.51
CA TRP A 98 8.50 -5.32 -10.14
C TRP A 98 7.15 -4.68 -9.80
N PHE A 99 6.08 -5.47 -9.76
CA PHE A 99 4.77 -4.99 -9.33
C PHE A 99 4.82 -4.47 -7.88
N LEU A 100 5.44 -5.21 -6.97
CA LEU A 100 5.59 -4.79 -5.57
C LEU A 100 6.52 -3.58 -5.43
N ALA A 101 7.57 -3.47 -6.25
CA ALA A 101 8.42 -2.28 -6.31
C ALA A 101 7.64 -1.06 -6.82
N PHE A 102 6.76 -1.23 -7.82
CA PHE A 102 5.85 -0.19 -8.25
C PHE A 102 4.89 0.21 -7.13
N CYS A 103 4.25 -0.73 -6.44
CA CYS A 103 3.40 -0.44 -5.28
C CYS A 103 4.16 0.26 -4.14
N PHE A 104 5.44 -0.03 -3.96
CA PHE A 104 6.29 0.67 -3.00
C PHE A 104 6.47 2.15 -3.38
N VAL A 105 6.90 2.40 -4.62
CA VAL A 105 7.21 3.76 -5.10
C VAL A 105 5.95 4.59 -5.27
N TRP A 106 4.93 4.04 -5.90
CA TRP A 106 3.72 4.78 -6.23
C TRP A 106 2.82 4.98 -5.02
N VAL A 107 2.51 3.90 -4.29
CA VAL A 107 1.55 3.97 -3.17
C VAL A 107 2.28 4.29 -1.87
N GLY A 108 3.28 3.50 -1.50
CA GLY A 108 3.95 3.63 -0.20
C GLY A 108 4.59 4.98 0.04
N LEU A 109 5.46 5.42 -0.88
CA LEU A 109 6.16 6.70 -0.75
C LEU A 109 5.19 7.88 -0.83
N HIS A 110 4.21 7.85 -1.73
CA HIS A 110 3.19 8.89 -1.82
C HIS A 110 2.40 9.02 -0.50
N ASP A 111 1.92 7.90 0.04
CA ASP A 111 1.13 7.89 1.28
C ASP A 111 1.97 8.32 2.48
N ALA A 112 3.26 7.97 2.54
CA ALA A 112 4.17 8.43 3.58
C ALA A 112 4.35 9.97 3.53
N VAL A 113 4.47 10.54 2.33
CA VAL A 113 4.54 12.00 2.16
C VAL A 113 3.23 12.67 2.58
N MET A 114 2.08 12.15 2.13
CA MET A 114 0.77 12.71 2.47
C MET A 114 0.47 12.61 3.96
N ALA A 115 0.77 11.48 4.60
CA ALA A 115 0.56 11.31 6.03
C ALA A 115 1.52 12.18 6.87
N THR A 116 2.73 12.44 6.38
CA THR A 116 3.65 13.41 7.01
C THR A 116 3.11 14.84 6.92
N ARG A 117 2.57 15.23 5.77
CA ARG A 117 1.90 16.54 5.60
C ARG A 117 0.69 16.64 6.52
N PHE A 118 -0.11 15.59 6.60
CA PHE A 118 -1.26 15.51 7.49
C PHE A 118 -0.87 15.64 8.96
N PHE A 119 0.18 14.94 9.40
CA PHE A 119 0.70 15.06 10.76
C PHE A 119 1.16 16.49 11.07
N ARG A 120 1.88 17.14 10.15
CA ARG A 120 2.29 18.55 10.33
C ARG A 120 1.11 19.50 10.45
N ALA A 121 0.01 19.21 9.77
CA ALA A 121 -1.19 20.03 9.79
C ALA A 121 -2.10 19.78 11.01
N THR A 122 -2.11 18.56 11.54
CA THR A 122 -3.14 18.13 12.53
C THR A 122 -2.59 17.59 13.84
N GLY A 123 -1.29 17.30 13.92
CA GLY A 123 -0.66 16.59 15.03
C GLY A 123 -1.02 15.10 15.14
N GLN A 124 -1.85 14.56 14.24
CA GLN A 124 -2.34 13.17 14.32
C GLN A 124 -1.32 12.17 13.72
N PRO A 125 -0.85 11.15 14.48
CA PRO A 125 0.29 10.32 14.10
C PRO A 125 -0.03 9.22 13.07
N LEU A 126 -0.95 9.46 12.13
CA LEU A 126 -1.33 8.49 11.09
C LEU A 126 -0.16 8.10 10.17
N MET A 127 0.91 8.89 10.13
CA MET A 127 2.13 8.61 9.37
C MET A 127 2.81 7.28 9.72
N VAL A 128 2.60 6.74 10.93
CA VAL A 128 3.23 5.48 11.37
C VAL A 128 2.88 4.31 10.43
N LEU A 129 1.64 4.26 9.93
CA LEU A 129 1.19 3.19 9.04
C LEU A 129 1.97 3.20 7.70
N PRO A 130 1.93 4.26 6.86
CA PRO A 130 2.64 4.23 5.59
C PRO A 130 4.16 4.09 5.73
N TYR A 131 4.79 4.62 6.80
CA TYR A 131 6.21 4.35 7.06
C TYR A 131 6.47 2.86 7.38
N SER A 132 5.60 2.22 8.16
CA SER A 132 5.71 0.79 8.45
C SER A 132 5.57 -0.06 7.18
N TYR A 133 4.62 0.28 6.29
CA TYR A 133 4.51 -0.33 4.97
C TYR A 133 5.81 -0.18 4.17
N CYS A 134 6.35 1.04 4.09
CA CYS A 134 7.58 1.33 3.35
C CYS A 134 8.77 0.51 3.86
N VAL A 135 8.99 0.45 5.18
CA VAL A 135 10.10 -0.30 5.77
C VAL A 135 9.97 -1.79 5.47
N LEU A 136 8.79 -2.38 5.68
CA LEU A 136 8.57 -3.82 5.44
C LEU A 136 8.69 -4.16 3.95
N MET A 137 8.08 -3.35 3.09
CA MET A 137 8.09 -3.53 1.64
C MET A 137 9.51 -3.44 1.09
N LEU A 138 10.26 -2.39 1.45
CA LEU A 138 11.65 -2.20 1.02
C LEU A 138 12.56 -3.33 1.52
N ALA A 139 12.47 -3.69 2.80
CA ALA A 139 13.26 -4.78 3.36
C ALA A 139 12.96 -6.12 2.66
N GLY A 140 11.69 -6.38 2.36
CA GLY A 140 11.27 -7.57 1.62
C GLY A 140 11.79 -7.59 0.17
N LEU A 141 11.72 -6.46 -0.55
CA LEU A 141 12.23 -6.33 -1.92
C LEU A 141 13.74 -6.52 -1.98
N LEU A 142 14.49 -5.89 -1.06
CA LEU A 142 15.95 -6.02 -0.99
C LEU A 142 16.38 -7.46 -0.70
N ARG A 143 15.69 -8.15 0.23
CA ARG A 143 15.98 -9.56 0.58
C ARG A 143 15.63 -10.53 -0.54
N SER A 144 14.59 -10.25 -1.32
CA SER A 144 14.14 -11.12 -2.42
C SER A 144 14.91 -10.90 -3.73
N ARG A 145 15.57 -9.75 -3.90
CA ARG A 145 16.24 -9.35 -5.16
C ARG A 145 17.16 -10.44 -5.70
N ARG A 146 18.14 -10.90 -4.93
CA ARG A 146 19.12 -11.89 -5.45
C ARG A 146 18.43 -13.18 -5.90
N ALA A 147 17.50 -13.70 -5.10
CA ALA A 147 16.81 -14.96 -5.41
C ALA A 147 15.92 -14.86 -6.65
N VAL A 148 15.30 -13.70 -6.91
CA VAL A 148 14.44 -13.48 -8.09
C VAL A 148 15.25 -13.31 -9.37
N PHE A 149 16.38 -12.58 -9.31
CA PHE A 149 17.14 -12.22 -10.52
C PHE A 149 18.29 -13.18 -10.85
N ALA A 150 18.78 -13.98 -9.90
CA ALA A 150 19.84 -14.97 -10.16
C ALA A 150 19.35 -16.19 -10.95
N ALA A 151 18.06 -16.53 -10.89
CA ALA A 151 17.48 -17.69 -11.59
C ALA A 151 17.64 -17.64 -13.12
N THR A 152 17.81 -16.45 -13.70
CA THR A 152 17.99 -16.25 -15.15
C THR A 152 19.39 -16.59 -15.66
N ASN A 153 20.42 -16.58 -14.80
CA ASN A 153 21.81 -16.79 -15.24
C ASN A 153 22.16 -18.27 -15.40
N SER A 154 21.29 -19.19 -14.99
CA SER A 154 21.54 -20.64 -15.05
C SER A 154 20.89 -21.34 -16.24
N THR A 155 20.03 -20.66 -17.02
CA THR A 155 19.34 -21.24 -18.18
C THR A 155 19.90 -20.78 -19.53
N ALA A 156 20.92 -19.92 -19.55
CA ALA A 156 21.71 -19.66 -20.75
C ALA A 156 22.81 -20.73 -20.88
N GLY A 157 22.41 -21.95 -21.22
CA GLY A 157 23.32 -23.01 -21.67
C GLY A 157 23.80 -22.74 -23.10
N PRO A 158 25.00 -23.17 -23.48
CA PRO A 158 25.63 -22.83 -24.76
C PRO A 158 25.01 -23.62 -25.92
N GLU A 159 23.91 -23.14 -26.49
CA GLU A 159 23.48 -23.54 -27.84
C GLU A 159 24.06 -22.54 -28.84
N LEU A 160 25.27 -22.80 -29.34
CA LEU A 160 25.74 -22.36 -30.69
C LEU A 160 27.20 -22.78 -30.95
N THR A 161 27.52 -24.07 -30.82
CA THR A 161 28.76 -24.65 -31.38
C THR A 161 28.51 -26.06 -31.93
N ALA A 162 27.59 -26.20 -32.88
CA ALA A 162 27.56 -27.35 -33.78
C ALA A 162 26.67 -27.09 -35.01
N ARG A 163 27.13 -26.24 -35.94
CA ARG A 163 26.81 -26.42 -37.35
C ARG A 163 28.12 -26.57 -38.09
N SER A 164 28.52 -27.84 -38.29
CA SER A 164 29.57 -28.21 -39.22
C SER A 164 28.96 -28.27 -40.63
N PRO A 165 29.70 -27.89 -41.69
CA PRO A 165 29.15 -27.78 -43.03
C PRO A 165 29.07 -29.16 -43.68
N MET A 166 27.94 -29.42 -44.34
CA MET A 166 27.84 -30.30 -45.50
C MET A 166 27.11 -29.55 -46.59
#